data_AF-A0A432V2D7-F1
#
_entry.id   AF-A0A432V2D7-F1
#
_cell.length_a   1.000
_cell.length_b   1.000
_cell.length_c   1.000
_cell.angle_alpha   90.00
_cell.angle_beta   90.00
_cell.angle_gamma   90.00
#
_symmetry.space_group_name_H-M   'P 1'
#
loop_
_entity.id
_entity.type
_entity.pdbx_description
1 polymer ?
#
loop_
_entity_poly.entity_id
_entity_poly.type
_entity_poly.pdbx_seq_one_letter_code
_entity_poly.pdbx_strand_id
1 'polypeptide(L)'
;MAIKDIHSYIDKHGLVQTDDSEVEKPIYRRPGFDGVRSLLAIEEELSRYLRERRDAQNLNREQVGMMVGLHHEIYARHERAGAKLRVTRLLHLAELLDFSPIEAIYAAAPKFFGESEQEAEVKFKLVMRMLNLPASTAENLLMLVEGLSPNRGAEDGPKQTDKKRRG
;
A
#
# COMPACT_ATOMS: atom_id res chain seq x y z
N MET A 1 -25.40 5.99 -1.27
CA MET A 1 -26.11 5.01 -2.12
C MET A 1 -25.14 3.90 -2.49
N ALA A 2 -25.58 2.64 -2.49
CA ALA A 2 -24.77 1.54 -3.00
C ALA A 2 -24.64 1.62 -4.53
N ILE A 3 -23.52 1.12 -5.07
CA ILE A 3 -23.35 0.95 -6.53
C ILE A 3 -24.46 0.04 -7.06
N LYS A 4 -25.08 0.44 -8.17
CA LYS A 4 -26.18 -0.33 -8.80
C LYS A 4 -25.69 -1.51 -9.62
N ASP A 5 -24.51 -1.40 -10.22
CA ASP A 5 -23.90 -2.45 -11.02
C ASP A 5 -22.49 -2.81 -10.50
N ILE A 6 -22.43 -3.89 -9.73
CA ILE A 6 -21.19 -4.40 -9.15
C ILE A 6 -20.27 -5.04 -10.20
N HIS A 7 -20.79 -5.54 -11.32
CA HIS A 7 -19.99 -6.20 -12.36
C HIS A 7 -19.16 -5.16 -13.10
N SER A 8 -19.78 -4.02 -13.47
CA SER A 8 -19.05 -2.87 -14.00
C SER A 8 -17.91 -2.40 -13.08
N TYR A 9 -18.07 -2.47 -11.75
CA TYR A 9 -17.00 -2.13 -10.82
C TYR A 9 -15.87 -3.18 -10.84
N ILE A 10 -16.22 -4.47 -10.79
CA ILE A 10 -15.26 -5.59 -10.84
C ILE A 10 -14.40 -5.48 -12.11
N ASP A 11 -15.03 -5.32 -13.27
CA ASP A 11 -14.36 -5.26 -14.57
C ASP A 11 -13.49 -4.01 -14.68
N LYS A 12 -14.04 -2.83 -14.34
CA LYS A 12 -13.30 -1.56 -14.37
C LYS A 12 -12.04 -1.59 -13.50
N HIS A 13 -12.08 -2.32 -12.38
CA HIS A 13 -10.97 -2.40 -11.44
C HIS A 13 -10.05 -3.60 -11.66
N GLY A 14 -10.28 -4.39 -12.71
CA GLY A 14 -9.48 -5.58 -13.05
C GLY A 14 -9.49 -6.62 -11.95
N LEU A 15 -10.60 -6.75 -11.22
CA LEU A 15 -10.73 -7.72 -10.15
C LEU A 15 -11.14 -9.07 -10.72
N VAL A 16 -10.48 -10.13 -10.29
CA VAL A 16 -10.83 -11.50 -10.63
C VAL A 16 -11.35 -12.21 -9.39
N GLN A 17 -12.35 -13.06 -9.57
CA GLN A 17 -12.80 -13.95 -8.50
C GLN A 17 -11.68 -14.93 -8.15
N THR A 18 -11.44 -15.14 -6.86
CA THR A 18 -10.32 -15.91 -6.33
C THR A 18 -10.77 -16.65 -5.08
N ASP A 19 -10.44 -17.94 -5.02
CA ASP A 19 -10.58 -18.75 -3.82
C ASP A 19 -9.33 -18.57 -2.94
N ASP A 20 -9.52 -18.38 -1.64
CA ASP A 20 -8.45 -18.08 -0.69
C ASP A 20 -8.66 -18.91 0.57
N SER A 21 -7.60 -19.52 1.10
CA SER A 21 -7.70 -20.39 2.29
C SER A 21 -8.16 -19.64 3.55
N GLU A 22 -8.00 -18.32 3.57
CA GLU A 22 -8.36 -17.48 4.71
C GLU A 22 -9.84 -17.05 4.70
N VAL A 23 -10.59 -17.37 3.64
CA VAL A 23 -11.99 -16.95 3.47
C VAL A 23 -12.83 -18.08 2.88
N GLU A 24 -13.91 -18.46 3.55
CA GLU A 24 -14.79 -19.55 3.11
C GLU A 24 -15.50 -19.29 1.77
N LYS A 25 -15.68 -18.02 1.40
CA LYS A 25 -16.36 -17.59 0.18
C LYS A 25 -15.36 -17.00 -0.81
N PRO A 26 -15.60 -17.13 -2.13
CA PRO A 26 -14.77 -16.48 -3.12
C PRO A 26 -14.68 -14.97 -2.89
N ILE A 27 -13.48 -14.43 -3.08
CA ILE A 27 -13.18 -13.00 -2.95
C ILE A 27 -12.73 -12.42 -4.30
N TYR A 28 -12.86 -11.11 -4.48
CA TYR A 28 -12.41 -10.43 -5.69
C TYR A 28 -11.09 -9.73 -5.44
N ARG A 29 -10.05 -10.07 -6.20
CA ARG A 29 -8.69 -9.57 -6.01
C ARG A 29 -8.12 -9.08 -7.33
N ARG A 30 -7.27 -8.05 -7.28
CA ARG A 30 -6.49 -7.63 -8.44
C ARG A 30 -5.21 -8.48 -8.54
N PRO A 31 -4.89 -9.07 -9.70
CA PRO A 31 -3.59 -9.67 -9.96
C PRO A 31 -2.44 -8.69 -9.67
N GLY A 32 -1.31 -9.21 -9.19
CA GLY A 32 -0.02 -8.49 -9.16
C GLY A 32 0.86 -8.91 -10.32
N PHE A 33 2.17 -8.73 -10.17
CA PHE A 33 3.17 -9.09 -11.18
C PHE A 33 3.12 -10.59 -11.53
N ASP A 34 3.03 -11.45 -10.51
CA ASP A 34 2.94 -12.91 -10.65
C ASP A 34 1.52 -13.46 -10.46
N GLY A 35 0.51 -12.68 -10.83
CA GLY A 35 -0.89 -13.07 -10.65
C GLY A 35 -1.43 -12.80 -9.24
N VAL A 36 -2.50 -13.51 -8.86
CA VAL A 36 -3.20 -13.24 -7.59
C VAL A 36 -2.49 -13.91 -6.42
N ARG A 37 -1.99 -13.11 -5.48
CA ARG A 37 -1.41 -13.59 -4.22
C ARG A 37 -2.49 -13.84 -3.17
N SER A 38 -2.42 -14.98 -2.49
CA SER A 38 -3.32 -15.30 -1.36
C SER A 38 -3.13 -14.33 -0.18
N LEU A 39 -4.15 -14.22 0.67
CA LEU A 39 -4.09 -13.42 1.88
C LEU A 39 -3.05 -13.97 2.86
N LEU A 40 -2.90 -15.31 2.94
CA LEU A 40 -1.85 -15.94 3.73
C LEU A 40 -0.46 -15.57 3.22
N ALA A 41 -0.21 -15.60 1.91
CA ALA A 41 1.09 -15.24 1.35
C ALA A 41 1.47 -13.78 1.64
N ILE A 42 0.50 -12.87 1.71
CA ILE A 42 0.74 -11.48 2.11
C ILE A 42 1.10 -11.40 3.61
N GLU A 43 0.42 -12.17 4.46
CA GLU A 43 0.72 -12.24 5.89
C GLU A 43 2.11 -12.85 6.15
N GLU A 44 2.53 -13.86 5.39
CA GLU A 44 3.85 -14.47 5.45
C GLU A 44 4.97 -13.48 5.11
N GLU A 45 4.76 -12.64 4.10
CA GLU A 45 5.68 -11.56 3.76
C GLU A 45 5.80 -10.53 4.87
N LEU A 46 4.67 -10.05 5.41
CA LEU A 46 4.68 -9.13 6.55
C LEU A 46 5.38 -9.75 7.75
N SER A 47 5.09 -11.01 8.04
CA SER A 47 5.68 -11.76 9.15
C SER A 47 7.20 -11.89 9.01
N ARG A 48 7.67 -12.20 7.79
CA ARG A 48 9.10 -12.26 7.48
C ARG A 48 9.75 -10.89 7.64
N TYR A 49 9.14 -9.85 7.09
CA TYR A 49 9.63 -8.48 7.20
C TYR A 49 9.77 -8.04 8.67
N LEU A 50 8.75 -8.27 9.50
CA LEU A 50 8.81 -7.95 10.93
C LEU A 50 9.95 -8.66 11.66
N ARG A 51 10.16 -9.95 11.35
CA ARG A 51 11.25 -10.74 11.92
C ARG A 51 12.61 -10.16 11.55
N GLU A 52 12.81 -9.82 10.29
CA GLU A 52 14.05 -9.22 9.79
C GLU A 52 14.32 -7.85 10.45
N ARG A 53 13.29 -7.00 10.63
CA ARG A 53 13.43 -5.73 11.34
C ARG A 53 13.74 -5.93 12.82
N ARG A 54 13.13 -6.91 13.49
CA ARG A 54 13.48 -7.25 14.88
C ARG A 54 14.92 -7.71 14.99
N ASP A 55 15.34 -8.64 14.12
CA ASP A 55 16.69 -9.20 14.13
C ASP A 55 17.74 -8.10 13.85
N ALA A 56 17.44 -7.13 12.97
CA ALA A 56 18.31 -5.98 12.70
C ALA A 56 18.53 -5.07 13.93
N GLN A 57 17.55 -5.01 14.84
CA GLN A 57 17.66 -4.28 16.11
C GLN A 57 18.31 -5.13 17.22
N ASN A 58 18.73 -6.36 16.94
CA ASN A 58 19.26 -7.32 17.92
C ASN A 58 18.30 -7.60 19.11
N LEU A 59 16.99 -7.49 18.86
CA LEU A 59 15.97 -7.75 19.87
C LEU A 59 15.48 -9.19 19.80
N ASN A 60 15.23 -9.81 20.95
CA ASN A 60 14.55 -11.11 20.98
C ASN A 60 13.02 -10.94 21.07
N ARG A 61 12.28 -12.05 20.92
CA ARG A 61 10.81 -12.05 20.95
C ARG A 61 10.22 -11.67 22.30
N GLU A 62 10.94 -11.93 23.38
CA GLU A 62 10.51 -11.58 24.73
C GLU A 62 10.57 -10.07 24.96
N GLN A 63 11.65 -9.43 24.51
CA GLN A 63 11.81 -7.97 24.57
C GLN A 63 10.75 -7.26 23.74
N VAL A 64 10.55 -7.67 22.48
CA VAL A 64 9.49 -7.06 21.66
C VAL A 64 8.12 -7.37 22.24
N GLY A 65 7.86 -8.62 22.65
CA GLY A 65 6.64 -9.03 23.32
C GLY A 65 6.29 -8.11 24.50
N MET A 66 7.25 -7.87 25.39
CA MET A 66 7.12 -6.94 26.52
C MET A 66 6.74 -5.52 26.06
N MET A 67 7.45 -4.95 25.08
CA MET A 67 7.18 -3.58 24.59
C MET A 67 5.80 -3.45 23.91
N VAL A 68 5.31 -4.54 23.29
CA VAL A 68 4.00 -4.54 22.62
C VAL A 68 2.85 -5.01 23.51
N GLY A 69 3.14 -5.34 24.78
CA GLY A 69 2.17 -5.82 25.76
C GLY A 69 1.65 -7.24 25.48
N LEU A 70 2.50 -8.14 24.98
CA LEU A 70 2.17 -9.52 24.63
C LEU A 70 3.15 -10.51 25.25
N HIS A 71 2.65 -11.71 25.58
CA HIS A 71 3.55 -12.84 25.83
C HIS A 71 4.36 -13.18 24.57
N HIS A 72 5.61 -13.61 24.73
CA HIS A 72 6.53 -13.85 23.61
C HIS A 72 5.99 -14.87 22.60
N GLU A 73 5.25 -15.89 23.05
CA GLU A 73 4.61 -16.88 22.16
C GLU A 73 3.49 -16.26 21.32
N ILE A 74 2.75 -15.31 21.87
CA ILE A 74 1.69 -14.60 21.14
C ILE A 74 2.34 -13.69 20.10
N TYR A 75 3.39 -12.95 20.48
CA TYR A 75 4.16 -12.15 19.54
C TYR A 75 4.77 -13.02 18.42
N ALA A 76 5.31 -14.18 18.76
CA ALA A 76 5.92 -15.09 17.79
C ALA A 76 4.96 -15.52 16.66
N ARG A 77 3.64 -15.52 16.91
CA ARG A 77 2.64 -15.81 15.87
C ARG A 77 2.62 -14.74 14.77
N HIS A 78 2.86 -13.48 15.09
CA HIS A 78 2.97 -12.40 14.10
C HIS A 78 4.23 -12.52 13.22
N GLU A 79 5.27 -13.24 13.67
CA GLU A 79 6.48 -13.47 12.85
C GLU A 79 6.45 -14.79 12.06
N ARG A 80 5.38 -15.58 12.20
CA ARG A 80 5.21 -16.89 11.55
C ARG A 80 3.91 -16.99 10.75
N ALA A 81 3.26 -15.85 10.47
CA ALA A 81 1.91 -15.79 9.87
C ALA A 81 0.84 -16.60 10.62
N GLY A 82 1.07 -16.90 11.91
CA GLY A 82 0.14 -17.65 12.75
C GLY A 82 -0.97 -16.79 13.36
N ALA A 83 -0.92 -15.48 13.19
CA ALA A 83 -1.95 -14.54 13.63
C ALA A 83 -1.98 -13.30 12.73
N LYS A 84 -3.19 -12.86 12.36
CA LYS A 84 -3.39 -11.65 11.55
C LYS A 84 -2.81 -10.41 12.22
N LEU A 85 -1.96 -9.70 11.49
CA LEU A 85 -1.40 -8.44 11.94
C LEU A 85 -2.41 -7.30 11.74
N ARG A 86 -2.90 -6.73 12.85
CA ARG A 86 -3.73 -5.52 12.79
C ARG A 86 -2.87 -4.31 12.41
N VAL A 87 -3.44 -3.38 11.65
CA VAL A 87 -2.74 -2.13 11.28
C VAL A 87 -2.26 -1.36 12.51
N THR A 88 -3.05 -1.30 13.59
CA THR A 88 -2.61 -0.67 14.85
C THR A 88 -1.37 -1.34 15.44
N ARG A 89 -1.23 -2.66 15.29
CA ARG A 89 -0.03 -3.39 15.73
C ARG A 89 1.15 -3.15 14.80
N LEU A 90 0.92 -3.06 13.49
CA LEU A 90 1.96 -2.72 12.51
C LEU A 90 2.56 -1.34 12.81
N LEU A 91 1.73 -0.34 13.07
CA LEU A 91 2.20 1.03 13.39
C LEU A 91 3.02 1.05 14.68
N HIS A 92 2.56 0.38 15.73
CA HIS A 92 3.33 0.29 16.98
C HIS A 92 4.67 -0.47 16.77
N LEU A 93 4.70 -1.52 15.96
CA LEU A 93 5.95 -2.21 15.64
C LEU A 93 6.89 -1.35 14.77
N ALA A 94 6.36 -0.50 13.90
CA ALA A 94 7.13 0.44 13.11
C ALA A 94 7.89 1.45 14.00
N GLU A 95 7.22 1.95 15.05
CA GLU A 95 7.84 2.81 16.07
C GLU A 95 8.98 2.11 16.82
N LEU A 96 8.78 0.84 17.20
CA LEU A 96 9.73 0.09 18.04
C LEU A 96 10.91 -0.51 17.27
N LEU A 97 10.70 -0.91 16.01
CA LEU A 97 11.69 -1.63 15.19
C LEU A 97 12.34 -0.74 14.12
N ASP A 98 12.12 0.58 14.24
CA ASP A 98 12.73 1.62 13.41
C ASP A 98 12.53 1.37 11.91
N PHE A 99 11.27 1.27 11.46
CA PHE A 99 10.97 1.16 10.04
C PHE A 99 9.76 2.02 9.66
N SER A 100 9.69 2.44 8.41
CA SER A 100 8.50 3.10 7.88
C SER A 100 7.42 2.07 7.53
N PRO A 101 6.14 2.27 7.94
CA PRO A 101 5.05 1.38 7.54
C PRO A 101 4.95 1.16 6.02
N ILE A 102 5.42 2.12 5.21
CA ILE A 102 5.48 1.99 3.75
C ILE A 102 6.42 0.87 3.32
N GLU A 103 7.55 0.66 4.00
CA GLU A 103 8.48 -0.42 3.72
C GLU A 103 7.82 -1.79 3.93
N ALA A 104 7.05 -1.95 5.01
CA ALA A 104 6.31 -3.18 5.27
C ALA A 104 5.24 -3.46 4.19
N ILE A 105 4.51 -2.41 3.78
CA ILE A 105 3.51 -2.52 2.69
C ILE A 105 4.19 -2.88 1.37
N TYR A 106 5.33 -2.25 1.05
CA TYR A 106 6.08 -2.53 -0.16
C TYR A 106 6.57 -3.98 -0.19
N ALA A 107 7.13 -4.48 0.93
CA ALA A 107 7.57 -5.88 1.04
C ALA A 107 6.42 -6.87 0.77
N ALA A 108 5.22 -6.59 1.30
CA ALA A 108 4.09 -7.50 1.18
C ALA A 108 3.28 -7.35 -0.11
N ALA A 109 3.25 -6.15 -0.69
CA ALA A 109 2.38 -5.82 -1.83
C ALA A 109 3.00 -4.75 -2.75
N PRO A 110 4.13 -5.04 -3.42
CA PRO A 110 4.87 -4.05 -4.22
C PRO A 110 4.07 -3.51 -5.42
N LYS A 111 3.09 -4.26 -5.92
CA LYS A 111 2.17 -3.82 -6.99
C LYS A 111 1.39 -2.53 -6.71
N PHE A 112 1.29 -2.09 -5.46
CA PHE A 112 0.67 -0.80 -5.15
C PHE A 112 1.58 0.39 -5.50
N PHE A 113 2.83 0.13 -5.85
CA PHE A 113 3.82 1.14 -6.17
C PHE A 113 4.13 1.21 -7.67
N GLY A 114 3.58 0.36 -8.54
CA GLY A 114 3.84 0.41 -9.98
C GLY A 114 3.18 -0.74 -10.74
N GLU A 115 3.12 -0.61 -12.06
CA GLU A 115 2.56 -1.63 -12.97
C GLU A 115 3.59 -2.72 -13.30
N SER A 116 4.87 -2.47 -13.06
CA SER A 116 5.97 -3.45 -13.10
C SER A 116 6.80 -3.42 -11.83
N GLU A 117 7.60 -4.47 -11.61
CA GLU A 117 8.54 -4.53 -10.48
C GLU A 117 9.53 -3.36 -10.50
N GLN A 118 10.07 -3.03 -11.67
CA GLN A 118 11.03 -1.94 -11.83
C GLN A 118 10.39 -0.59 -11.51
N GLU A 119 9.17 -0.36 -11.97
CA GLU A 119 8.44 0.87 -11.68
C GLU A 119 8.12 0.98 -10.18
N ALA A 120 7.66 -0.12 -9.58
CA ALA A 120 7.38 -0.20 -8.15
C ALA A 120 8.62 0.09 -7.30
N GLU A 121 9.77 -0.47 -7.68
CA GLU A 121 11.04 -0.22 -7.00
C GLU A 121 11.45 1.26 -7.08
N VAL A 122 11.37 1.86 -8.28
CA VAL A 122 11.71 3.28 -8.47
C VAL A 122 10.80 4.19 -7.65
N LYS A 123 9.47 3.97 -7.72
CA LYS A 123 8.49 4.77 -6.97
C LYS A 123 8.64 4.58 -5.47
N PHE A 124 8.88 3.36 -5.00
CA PHE A 124 9.16 3.10 -3.60
C PHE A 124 10.42 3.84 -3.12
N LYS A 125 11.52 3.74 -3.85
CA LYS A 125 12.76 4.49 -3.54
C LYS A 125 12.49 6.00 -3.48
N LEU A 126 11.71 6.54 -4.42
CA LEU A 126 11.34 7.95 -4.42
C LEU A 126 10.54 8.33 -3.17
N VAL A 127 9.49 7.57 -2.83
CA VAL A 127 8.67 7.79 -1.63
C VAL A 127 9.54 7.79 -0.36
N MET A 128 10.43 6.80 -0.23
CA MET A 128 11.33 6.71 0.94
C MET A 128 12.31 7.89 1.01
N ARG A 129 12.79 8.40 -0.13
CA ARG A 129 13.60 9.62 -0.14
C ARG A 129 12.80 10.84 0.29
N MET A 130 11.57 10.99 -0.21
CA MET A 130 10.68 12.09 0.14
C MET A 130 10.37 12.14 1.63
N LEU A 131 10.09 10.98 2.25
CA LEU A 131 9.81 10.90 3.69
C LEU A 131 11.01 11.29 4.58
N ASN A 132 12.23 11.21 4.06
CA ASN A 132 13.46 11.57 4.79
C ASN A 132 13.94 13.00 4.50
N LEU A 133 13.21 13.79 3.70
CA LEU A 133 13.58 15.17 3.42
C LEU A 133 13.30 16.08 4.62
N PRO A 134 14.13 17.12 4.83
CA PRO A 134 13.73 18.25 5.66
C PRO A 134 12.43 18.88 5.13
N ALA A 135 11.56 19.36 6.02
CA ALA A 135 10.25 19.89 5.66
C ALA A 135 10.32 20.98 4.56
N SER A 136 11.27 21.92 4.68
CA SER A 136 11.47 22.98 3.68
C SER A 136 11.90 22.46 2.30
N THR A 137 12.68 21.37 2.25
CA THR A 137 13.06 20.73 0.99
C THR A 137 11.87 20.01 0.37
N ALA A 138 11.04 19.34 1.18
CA ALA A 138 9.82 18.69 0.72
C ALA A 138 8.82 19.70 0.13
N GLU A 139 8.63 20.86 0.78
CA GLU A 139 7.79 21.96 0.28
C GLU A 139 8.27 22.48 -1.07
N ASN A 140 9.57 22.76 -1.19
CA ASN A 140 10.14 23.24 -2.46
C ASN A 140 9.98 22.19 -3.58
N LEU A 141 10.21 20.90 -3.28
CA LEU A 141 10.02 19.84 -4.24
C LEU A 141 8.56 19.71 -4.67
N LEU A 142 7.62 19.84 -3.73
CA LEU A 142 6.19 19.83 -4.03
C LEU A 142 5.82 20.96 -4.98
N MET A 143 6.25 22.19 -4.71
CA MET A 143 6.00 23.34 -5.59
C MET A 143 6.54 23.13 -7.01
N LEU A 144 7.73 22.53 -7.13
CA LEU A 144 8.32 22.21 -8.44
C LEU A 144 7.48 21.17 -9.19
N VAL A 145 7.07 20.09 -8.51
CA VAL A 145 6.25 19.03 -9.12
C VAL A 145 4.87 19.54 -9.53
N GLU A 146 4.26 20.40 -8.71
CA GLU A 146 2.98 21.05 -9.02
C GLU A 146 3.11 21.98 -10.23
N GLY A 147 4.21 22.73 -10.35
CA GLY A 147 4.49 23.58 -11.51
C GLY A 147 4.75 22.81 -12.81
N LEU A 148 5.26 21.58 -12.72
CA LEU A 148 5.47 20.68 -13.87
C LEU A 148 4.21 19.93 -14.30
N SER A 149 3.20 19.87 -13.43
CA SER A 149 1.95 19.19 -13.72
C SER A 149 1.10 20.06 -14.64
N PRO A 150 0.77 19.63 -15.88
CA PRO A 150 -0.10 20.40 -16.75
C PRO A 150 -1.43 20.60 -16.02
N ASN A 151 -1.85 21.87 -15.91
CA ASN A 151 -3.07 22.27 -15.26
C ASN A 151 -4.25 21.53 -15.94
N ARG A 152 -4.72 20.40 -15.38
CA ARG A 152 -5.87 19.62 -15.88
C ARG A 152 -7.21 20.34 -15.62
N GLY A 153 -7.21 21.67 -15.69
CA GLY A 153 -8.34 22.53 -15.35
C GLY A 153 -8.79 23.49 -16.47
N ALA A 154 -8.31 23.33 -17.71
CA ALA A 154 -8.63 24.23 -18.82
C ALA A 154 -9.28 23.55 -20.03
N GLU A 155 -9.94 22.39 -19.85
CA GLU A 155 -10.84 21.82 -20.87
C GLU A 155 -12.23 21.61 -20.28
N ASP A 156 -12.96 22.70 -20.09
CA ASP A 156 -14.43 22.75 -20.18
C ASP A 156 -14.88 24.23 -20.19
N GLY A 157 -14.54 24.92 -21.29
CA GLY A 157 -15.14 26.22 -21.62
C GLY A 157 -16.39 25.98 -22.50
N PRO A 158 -17.55 26.63 -22.22
CA PRO A 158 -18.78 26.34 -22.95
C PRO A 158 -18.65 26.69 -24.44
N LYS A 159 -18.95 25.72 -25.30
CA LYS A 159 -19.06 25.88 -26.75
C LYS A 159 -20.03 27.02 -27.04
N GLN A 160 -19.50 28.15 -27.52
CA GLN A 160 -20.26 29.28 -28.01
C GLN A 160 -21.07 28.80 -29.23
N THR A 161 -22.38 28.63 -29.06
CA THR A 161 -23.28 28.28 -30.15
C THR A 161 -23.42 29.48 -31.08
N ASP A 162 -22.89 29.35 -32.29
CA ASP A 162 -23.12 30.25 -33.42
C ASP A 162 -24.63 30.40 -33.69
N LYS A 163 -25.21 31.54 -33.32
CA LYS A 163 -26.51 31.97 -33.83
C LYS A 163 -26.31 32.55 -35.24
N LYS A 164 -26.58 31.69 -36.23
CA LYS A 164 -26.81 32.06 -37.64
C LYS A 164 -27.65 33.33 -37.75
N ARG A 165 -27.06 34.35 -38.38
CA ARG A 165 -27.76 35.44 -39.07
C ARG A 165 -28.74 34.83 -40.07
N ARG A 166 -30.01 35.23 -39.98
CA ARG A 166 -30.95 35.22 -41.12
C ARG A 166 -31.36 36.66 -41.36
N GLY A 167 -30.99 37.16 -42.54
CA GLY A 167 -31.76 38.19 -43.22
C GLY A 167 -33.01 37.61 -43.84
#